data_AF-A0A2D7RSV4-F1
#
_entry.id   AF-A0A2D7RSV4-F1
#
_cell.length_a   1.000
_cell.length_b   1.000
_cell.length_c   1.000
_cell.angle_alpha   90.00
_cell.angle_beta   90.00
_cell.angle_gamma   90.00
#
_symmetry.space_group_name_H-M   'P 1'
#
loop_
_entity.id
_entity.type
_entity.pdbx_description
1 polymer ?
#
loop_
_entity_poly.entity_id
_entity_poly.type
_entity_poly.pdbx_seq_one_letter_code
_entity_poly.pdbx_strand_id
1 'polypeptide(L)'
;MPVEDTNRLSLLLYDGNDEDGINWHVDGSIYLGQRWAGILVLIERTKEDTAKLELQPNLVTTILPKSDIENSLVLFQGDHVRHRLKPMLEGEERIVLSLLFSDWPQRTRNIFLRRYQSRVNQAFYNNPNP
;
A
#
# COMPACT_ATOMS: atom_id res chain seq x y z
N MET A 1 7.42 5.41 -11.68
CA MET A 1 8.28 5.97 -10.61
C MET A 1 9.74 5.88 -11.02
N PRO A 2 10.63 6.74 -10.50
CA PRO A 2 12.08 6.62 -10.73
C PRO A 2 12.61 5.26 -10.26
N VAL A 3 13.67 4.77 -10.90
CA VAL A 3 14.25 3.44 -10.62
C VAL A 3 14.87 3.39 -9.22
N GLU A 4 15.29 4.54 -8.70
CA GLU A 4 15.96 4.66 -7.41
C GLU A 4 14.98 4.70 -6.23
N ASP A 5 13.66 4.80 -6.48
CA ASP A 5 12.66 4.77 -5.41
C ASP A 5 12.48 3.34 -4.89
N THR A 6 12.85 3.13 -3.64
CA THR A 6 12.72 1.85 -2.93
C THR A 6 11.27 1.38 -2.85
N ASN A 7 10.30 2.30 -2.76
CA ASN A 7 8.88 1.98 -2.63
C ASN A 7 8.19 1.68 -3.97
N ARG A 8 8.93 1.70 -5.10
CA ARG A 8 8.31 1.54 -6.43
C ARG A 8 7.61 0.19 -6.62
N LEU A 9 8.15 -0.84 -5.98
CA LEU A 9 7.72 -2.23 -6.04
C LEU A 9 8.09 -2.91 -4.73
N SER A 10 7.13 -3.53 -4.07
CA SER A 10 7.38 -4.35 -2.88
C SER A 10 6.55 -5.62 -2.93
N LEU A 11 7.17 -6.75 -2.60
CA LEU A 11 6.45 -8.00 -2.32
C LEU A 11 6.18 -8.02 -0.81
N LEU A 12 4.91 -8.05 -0.43
CA LEU A 12 4.48 -8.00 0.97
C LEU A 12 3.78 -9.30 1.33
N LEU A 13 4.20 -9.89 2.44
CA LEU A 13 3.54 -11.01 3.10
C LEU A 13 2.88 -10.44 4.36
N TYR A 14 1.61 -10.76 4.54
CA TYR A 14 0.88 -10.56 5.78
C TYR A 14 0.41 -11.92 6.27
N ASP A 15 0.73 -12.25 7.51
CA ASP A 15 0.34 -13.52 8.13
C ASP A 15 -0.33 -13.33 9.48
N GLY A 16 -1.09 -14.34 9.87
CA GLY A 16 -1.87 -14.34 11.10
C GLY A 16 -1.10 -14.56 12.40
N ASN A 17 0.23 -14.71 12.37
CA ASN A 17 1.00 -15.01 13.57
C ASN A 17 1.14 -13.78 14.49
N ASP A 18 1.15 -12.57 13.90
CA ASP A 18 1.39 -11.30 14.61
C ASP A 18 0.21 -10.31 14.49
N GLU A 19 -0.99 -10.80 14.16
CA GLU A 19 -2.16 -9.94 13.84
C GLU A 19 -1.83 -8.89 12.76
N ASP A 20 -1.03 -9.27 11.77
CA ASP A 20 -0.44 -8.33 10.82
C ASP A 20 -1.53 -7.61 10.02
N GLY A 21 -1.42 -6.29 9.98
CA GLY A 21 -2.42 -5.40 9.42
C GLY A 21 -1.95 -3.96 9.47
N ILE A 22 -2.62 -3.10 8.70
CA ILE A 22 -2.29 -1.69 8.62
C ILE A 22 -3.55 -0.90 8.88
N ASN A 23 -3.53 -0.10 9.95
CA ASN A 23 -4.67 0.75 10.30
C ASN A 23 -4.93 1.81 9.22
N TRP A 24 -6.10 2.44 9.28
CA TRP A 24 -6.52 3.44 8.31
C TRP A 24 -5.51 4.57 8.13
N HIS A 25 -5.04 4.75 6.89
CA HIS A 25 -4.10 5.79 6.51
C HIS A 25 -4.37 6.28 5.09
N VAL A 26 -3.69 7.35 4.71
CA VAL A 26 -3.43 7.72 3.31
C VAL A 26 -1.94 7.65 3.09
N ASP A 27 -1.52 7.39 1.87
CA ASP A 27 -0.11 7.36 1.55
C ASP A 27 0.49 8.77 1.54
N GLY A 28 1.74 8.87 2.01
CA GLY A 28 2.56 10.05 1.77
C GLY A 28 3.05 10.12 0.33
N SER A 29 3.09 11.32 -0.24
CA SER A 29 3.72 11.58 -1.53
C SER A 29 4.82 12.64 -1.40
N ILE A 30 6.00 12.31 -1.92
CA ILE A 30 7.07 13.29 -2.19
C ILE A 30 7.13 13.69 -3.67
N TYR A 31 6.19 13.21 -4.48
CA TYR A 31 6.10 13.47 -5.90
C TYR A 31 5.12 14.62 -6.16
N LEU A 32 5.37 15.38 -7.21
CA LEU A 32 4.57 16.55 -7.60
C LEU A 32 3.27 16.14 -8.33
N GLY A 33 3.24 14.95 -8.93
CA GLY A 33 2.04 14.34 -9.49
C GLY A 33 1.15 13.68 -8.44
N GLN A 34 0.00 13.19 -8.91
CA GLN A 34 -0.88 12.33 -8.14
C GLN A 34 -0.16 11.03 -7.78
N ARG A 35 -0.31 10.58 -6.54
CA ARG A 35 0.18 9.28 -6.11
C ARG A 35 -0.91 8.23 -6.26
N TRP A 36 -0.59 7.17 -6.97
CA TRP A 36 -1.45 6.01 -7.19
C TRP A 36 -0.82 4.78 -6.55
N ALA A 37 -1.63 4.03 -5.80
CA ALA A 37 -1.26 2.74 -5.24
C ALA A 37 -1.91 1.64 -6.11
N GLY A 38 -1.09 0.70 -6.58
CA GLY A 38 -1.53 -0.51 -7.24
C GLY A 38 -1.21 -1.72 -6.39
N ILE A 39 -2.23 -2.47 -5.97
CA ILE A 39 -2.06 -3.68 -5.19
C ILE A 39 -2.49 -4.86 -6.06
N LEU A 40 -1.51 -5.61 -6.56
CA LEU A 40 -1.77 -6.87 -7.25
C LEU A 40 -1.79 -7.99 -6.21
N VAL A 41 -2.97 -8.59 -6.00
CA VAL A 41 -3.13 -9.64 -4.99
C VAL A 41 -2.80 -10.98 -5.61
N LEU A 42 -1.78 -11.65 -5.06
CA LEU A 42 -1.34 -12.96 -5.53
C LEU A 42 -2.02 -14.09 -4.77
N ILE A 43 -2.18 -13.91 -3.45
CA ILE A 43 -2.81 -14.86 -2.53
C ILE A 43 -3.65 -14.06 -1.52
N GLU A 44 -4.89 -14.49 -1.26
CA GLU A 44 -5.79 -13.98 -0.22
C GLU A 44 -6.51 -15.16 0.46
N ARG A 45 -5.77 -15.88 1.31
CA ARG A 45 -6.29 -17.01 2.10
C ARG A 45 -6.79 -16.50 3.44
N THR A 46 -8.04 -16.04 3.44
CA THR A 46 -8.69 -15.48 4.62
C THR A 46 -10.00 -16.21 4.92
N LYS A 47 -10.43 -16.20 6.18
CA LYS A 47 -11.64 -16.90 6.64
C LYS A 47 -12.92 -16.17 6.22
N GLU A 48 -12.82 -14.85 6.01
CA GLU A 48 -13.93 -14.00 5.60
C GLU A 48 -14.21 -14.11 4.09
N ASP A 49 -15.46 -13.91 3.66
CA ASP A 49 -15.82 -13.88 2.23
C ASP A 49 -15.49 -12.53 1.54
N THR A 50 -15.06 -11.56 2.33
CA THR A 50 -14.62 -10.24 1.88
C THR A 50 -13.11 -10.13 1.98
N ALA A 51 -12.47 -9.44 1.04
CA ALA A 51 -11.04 -9.16 1.12
C ALA A 51 -10.69 -8.36 2.38
N LYS A 52 -9.47 -8.53 2.90
CA LYS A 52 -8.98 -7.77 4.06
C LYS A 52 -8.65 -6.31 3.72
N LEU A 53 -8.48 -5.98 2.44
CA LEU A 53 -8.24 -4.61 1.98
C LEU A 53 -9.57 -3.85 1.94
N GLU A 54 -9.62 -2.73 2.64
CA GLU A 54 -10.76 -1.83 2.65
C GLU A 54 -10.35 -0.44 2.16
N LEU A 55 -11.22 0.18 1.37
CA LEU A 55 -11.02 1.50 0.79
C LEU A 55 -12.15 2.44 1.21
N GLN A 56 -11.87 3.73 1.38
CA GLN A 56 -12.89 4.76 1.66
C GLN A 56 -12.84 5.90 0.64
N PRO A 57 -13.17 5.64 -0.64
CA PRO A 57 -13.38 6.71 -1.59
C PRO A 57 -14.61 7.51 -1.13
N ASN A 58 -14.41 8.77 -0.75
CA ASN A 58 -15.47 9.64 -0.21
C ASN A 58 -16.02 9.23 1.17
N LEU A 59 -15.16 8.68 2.05
CA LEU A 59 -15.52 8.31 3.44
C LEU A 59 -16.53 7.16 3.57
N VAL A 60 -16.90 6.51 2.46
CA VAL A 60 -17.75 5.32 2.45
C VAL A 60 -16.88 4.09 2.30
N THR A 61 -16.94 3.18 3.28
CA THR A 61 -16.18 1.93 3.23
C THR A 61 -16.67 1.07 2.08
N THR A 62 -15.79 0.90 1.09
CA THR A 62 -15.93 -0.06 0.00
C THR A 62 -15.33 -1.37 0.43
N ILE A 63 -16.15 -2.41 0.44
CA ILE A 63 -15.77 -3.79 0.76
C ILE A 63 -15.65 -4.54 -0.57
N LEU A 64 -14.50 -5.17 -0.78
CA LEU A 64 -14.23 -5.95 -1.99
C LEU A 64 -14.57 -7.42 -1.74
N PRO A 65 -15.31 -8.11 -2.64
CA PRO A 65 -15.49 -9.55 -2.55
C PRO A 65 -14.15 -10.28 -2.67
N LYS A 66 -13.91 -11.29 -1.82
CA LYS A 66 -12.67 -12.10 -1.90
C LYS A 66 -12.57 -12.84 -3.24
N SER A 67 -13.71 -13.25 -3.80
CA SER A 67 -13.79 -13.93 -5.10
C SER A 67 -13.21 -13.13 -6.26
N ASP A 68 -13.14 -11.80 -6.12
CA ASP A 68 -12.82 -10.89 -7.21
C ASP A 68 -11.40 -10.33 -7.09
N ILE A 69 -10.71 -10.57 -5.97
CA ILE A 69 -9.45 -9.87 -5.66
C ILE A 69 -8.19 -10.67 -6.00
N GLU A 70 -8.17 -12.00 -5.84
CA GLU A 70 -7.01 -12.81 -6.23
C GLU A 70 -6.75 -12.71 -7.74
N ASN A 71 -5.48 -12.50 -8.11
CA ASN A 71 -5.03 -12.20 -9.48
C ASN A 71 -5.61 -10.92 -10.08
N SER A 72 -6.14 -10.02 -9.26
CA SER A 72 -6.63 -8.71 -9.67
C SER A 72 -5.73 -7.58 -9.19
N LEU A 73 -5.61 -6.54 -10.00
CA LEU A 73 -4.94 -5.29 -9.62
C LEU A 73 -5.98 -4.30 -9.09
N VAL A 74 -5.88 -3.96 -7.80
CA VAL A 74 -6.65 -2.88 -7.19
C VAL A 74 -5.86 -1.59 -7.36
N LEU A 75 -6.42 -0.62 -8.10
CA LEU A 75 -5.79 0.67 -8.37
C LEU A 75 -6.61 1.80 -7.72
N PHE A 76 -5.96 2.64 -6.93
CA PHE A 76 -6.59 3.79 -6.29
C PHE A 76 -5.60 4.93 -6.05
N GLN A 77 -6.11 6.14 -5.86
CA GLN A 77 -5.31 7.32 -5.59
C GLN A 77 -4.87 7.32 -4.11
N GLY A 78 -3.66 6.81 -3.84
CA GLY A 78 -3.20 6.47 -2.49
C GLY A 78 -3.07 7.65 -1.54
N ASP A 79 -2.81 8.85 -2.06
CA ASP A 79 -2.70 10.10 -1.28
C ASP A 79 -4.06 10.76 -0.97
N HIS A 80 -5.17 10.24 -1.52
CA HIS A 80 -6.52 10.78 -1.31
C HIS A 80 -7.50 9.75 -0.73
N VAL A 81 -7.35 8.47 -1.11
CA VAL A 81 -8.24 7.40 -0.67
C VAL A 81 -7.70 6.82 0.63
N ARG A 82 -8.43 7.05 1.72
CA ARG A 82 -8.13 6.40 3.01
C ARG A 82 -8.34 4.91 2.85
N HIS A 83 -7.37 4.12 3.27
CA HIS A 83 -7.39 2.67 3.11
C HIS A 83 -6.76 1.99 4.33
N ARG A 84 -7.13 0.74 4.54
CA ARG A 84 -6.55 -0.11 5.57
C ARG A 84 -6.45 -1.55 5.11
N LEU A 85 -5.57 -2.29 5.76
CA LEU A 85 -5.57 -3.73 5.73
C LEU A 85 -6.04 -4.23 7.10
N LYS A 86 -7.18 -4.93 7.13
CA LYS A 86 -7.65 -5.58 8.35
C LYS A 86 -6.59 -6.59 8.84
N PRO A 87 -6.40 -6.72 10.17
CA PRO A 87 -5.52 -7.73 10.74
C PRO A 87 -5.81 -9.13 10.21
N MET A 88 -4.73 -9.87 9.93
CA MET A 88 -4.78 -11.30 9.66
C MET A 88 -5.01 -12.06 10.96
N LEU A 89 -5.90 -13.04 10.94
CA LEU A 89 -6.13 -13.97 12.06
C LEU A 89 -5.25 -15.22 11.89
N GLU A 90 -5.05 -15.98 12.97
CA GLU A 90 -4.30 -17.24 12.92
C GLU A 90 -4.75 -18.16 11.77
N GLY A 91 -3.79 -18.59 10.95
CA GLY A 91 -4.00 -19.40 9.75
C GLY A 91 -4.43 -18.63 8.50
N GLU A 92 -4.56 -17.30 8.57
CA GLU A 92 -4.76 -16.45 7.41
C GLU A 92 -3.42 -15.99 6.82
N GLU A 93 -3.39 -15.83 5.50
CA GLU A 93 -2.22 -15.42 4.73
C GLU A 93 -2.65 -14.54 3.56
N ARG A 94 -1.89 -13.48 3.32
CA ARG A 94 -2.04 -12.64 2.14
C ARG A 94 -0.67 -12.28 1.56
N ILE A 95 -0.52 -12.46 0.26
CA ILE A 95 0.68 -12.06 -0.49
C ILE A 95 0.29 -11.11 -1.60
N VAL A 96 0.92 -9.93 -1.63
CA VAL A 96 0.65 -8.89 -2.64
C VAL A 96 1.93 -8.32 -3.23
N LEU A 97 1.84 -7.88 -4.49
CA LEU A 97 2.78 -6.93 -5.06
C LEU A 97 2.18 -5.53 -4.89
N SER A 98 2.84 -4.71 -4.08
CA SER A 98 2.56 -3.29 -3.93
C SER A 98 3.36 -2.49 -4.95
N LEU A 99 2.66 -1.68 -5.73
CA LEU A 99 3.19 -0.89 -6.84
C LEU A 99 2.86 0.58 -6.58
N LEU A 100 3.88 1.42 -6.70
CA LEU A 100 3.71 2.86 -6.66
C LEU A 100 3.67 3.40 -8.09
N PHE A 101 2.68 4.25 -8.38
CA PHE A 101 2.57 4.98 -9.63
C PHE A 101 2.42 6.48 -9.38
N SER A 102 2.83 7.27 -10.37
CA SER A 102 2.58 8.70 -10.41
C SER A 102 2.54 9.16 -11.87
N ASP A 103 1.58 10.02 -12.18
CA ASP A 103 1.42 10.68 -13.47
C ASP A 103 2.52 11.72 -13.74
N TRP A 104 3.08 12.31 -12.67
CA TRP A 104 4.23 13.20 -12.74
C TRP A 104 5.27 12.87 -11.65
N PRO A 105 6.16 11.90 -11.90
CA PRO A 105 7.11 11.38 -10.92
C PRO A 105 8.32 12.31 -10.67
N GLN A 106 8.11 13.63 -10.68
CA GLN A 106 9.12 14.59 -10.24
C GLN A 106 9.05 14.76 -8.72
N ARG A 107 10.19 14.63 -8.05
CA ARG A 107 10.27 14.80 -6.59
C ARG A 107 10.19 16.28 -6.21
N THR A 108 9.55 16.55 -5.08
CA THR A 108 9.55 17.89 -4.48
C THR A 108 10.96 18.37 -4.15
N ARG A 109 11.19 19.68 -4.29
CA ARG A 109 12.43 20.33 -3.82
C ARG A 109 12.44 20.62 -2.32
N ASN A 110 11.34 20.34 -1.62
CA ASN A 110 11.24 20.56 -0.18
C ASN A 110 12.16 19.60 0.59
N ILE A 111 13.22 20.14 1.18
CA ILE A 111 14.26 19.36 1.86
C ILE A 111 13.76 18.67 3.14
N PHE A 112 12.76 19.24 3.81
CA PHE A 112 12.21 18.66 5.04
C PHE A 112 11.40 17.39 4.72
N LEU A 113 10.56 17.44 3.68
CA LEU A 113 9.80 16.28 3.22
C LEU A 113 10.73 15.16 2.73
N ARG A 114 11.79 15.50 1.99
CA ARG A 114 12.78 14.50 1.53
C ARG A 114 13.51 13.83 2.70
N ARG A 115 13.87 14.59 3.73
CA ARG A 115 14.51 14.02 4.94
C ARG A 115 13.56 13.15 5.73
N TYR A 116 12.29 13.55 5.85
CA TYR A 116 11.27 12.72 6.49
C TYR A 116 11.11 11.39 5.76
N GLN A 117 10.93 11.40 4.43
CA GLN A 117 10.81 10.18 3.62
C GLN A 117 12.05 9.29 3.73
N SER A 118 13.24 9.87 3.69
CA SER A 118 14.50 9.12 3.84
C SER A 118 14.59 8.37 5.17
N ARG A 119 14.14 8.99 6.28
CA ARG A 119 14.08 8.34 7.60
C ARG A 119 13.05 7.20 7.63
N VAL A 120 11.88 7.41 7.04
CA VAL A 120 10.85 6.37 6.91
C VAL A 120 11.39 5.19 6.11
N ASN A 121 11.98 5.44 4.94
CA ASN A 121 12.53 4.37 4.10
C ASN A 121 13.66 3.60 4.80
N GLN A 122 14.51 4.30 5.57
CA GLN A 122 15.54 3.65 6.38
C GLN A 122 14.94 2.72 7.45
N ALA A 123 13.85 3.13 8.10
CA ALA A 123 13.22 2.33 9.15
C ALA A 123 12.53 1.07 8.61
N PHE A 124 11.82 1.17 7.48
CA PHE A 124 11.03 0.08 6.93
C PHE A 124 11.81 -0.82 5.95
N TYR A 125 12.73 -0.26 5.18
CA TYR A 125 13.40 -0.96 4.08
C TYR A 125 14.92 -1.01 4.21
N ASN A 126 15.48 -0.46 5.29
CA ASN A 126 16.93 -0.33 5.50
C ASN A 126 17.65 0.33 4.30
N ASN A 127 16.95 1.20 3.56
CA ASN A 127 17.48 1.92 2.41
C ASN A 127 17.01 3.37 2.50
N PRO A 128 17.90 4.33 2.73
CA PRO A 128 17.52 5.71 3.01
C PRO A 128 17.13 6.48 1.75
N ASN A 129 17.27 5.89 0.55
CA ASN A 129 16.99 6.57 -0.70
C ASN A 129 15.48 6.84 -0.81
N PRO A 130 15.06 8.12 -0.76
CA PRO A 130 13.72 8.52 -1.14
C PRO A 130 13.58 8.51 -2.66
#